data_AF-A0A9W7GIT5-F1
#
_entry.id   AF-A0A9W7GIT5-F1
#
_cell.length_a   1.000
_cell.length_b   1.000
_cell.length_c   1.000
_cell.angle_alpha   90.00
_cell.angle_beta   90.00
_cell.angle_gamma   90.00
#
_symmetry.space_group_name_H-M   'P 1'
#
loop_
_entity.id
_entity.type
_entity.pdbx_description
1 polymer ?
#
loop_
_entity_poly.entity_id
_entity_poly.type
_entity_poly.pdbx_seq_one_letter_code
_entity_poly.pdbx_strand_id
1 'polypeptide(L)'
;MLAADRRAVDSELQAQAVQIKNMEMQNVDRYLQAIGTQAALICGLSISTQLSDSMIAFTNDKEHWIVQAIHNGFIVSCLCLEFYCVINSTLVSVLGPTYALNGPKGSMHSSVKAMKEERMMILYAFGGGAIMFGCSQISTAWIMMRSPSASVNSIIVCVAFYQIAVSVRRISAKFKFHSTEMSVKGTETQKVKGSSYVQAMNQKQSVRGVDNISDQIVGDAHILAMSNMNEGRV
;
A
#
# COMPACT_ATOMS: atom_id res chain seq x y z
N MET A 1 -41.02 0.07 -1.90
CA MET A 1 -40.23 -1.18 -1.90
C MET A 1 -38.86 -0.99 -2.58
N LEU A 2 -38.80 -0.56 -3.85
CA LEU A 2 -37.53 -0.28 -4.59
C LEU A 2 -36.49 0.61 -3.87
N ALA A 3 -36.94 1.64 -3.14
CA ALA A 3 -36.04 2.52 -2.38
C ALA A 3 -35.35 1.80 -1.21
N ALA A 4 -35.98 0.77 -0.64
CA ALA A 4 -35.40 -0.04 0.42
C ALA A 4 -34.33 -0.98 -0.14
N ASP A 5 -34.61 -1.65 -1.26
CA ASP A 5 -33.65 -2.53 -1.93
C ASP A 5 -32.39 -1.77 -2.36
N ARG A 6 -32.57 -0.55 -2.89
CA ARG A 6 -31.44 0.33 -3.23
C ARG A 6 -30.59 0.67 -2.00
N ARG A 7 -31.21 1.04 -0.89
CA ARG A 7 -30.49 1.35 0.37
C ARG A 7 -29.77 0.12 0.92
N ALA A 8 -30.36 -1.07 0.79
CA ALA A 8 -29.72 -2.32 1.20
C ALA A 8 -28.46 -2.58 0.37
N VAL A 9 -28.54 -2.45 -0.96
CA VAL A 9 -27.37 -2.60 -1.85
C VAL A 9 -26.31 -1.53 -1.57
N ASP A 10 -26.70 -0.27 -1.37
CA ASP A 10 -25.74 0.79 -1.05
C ASP A 10 -25.03 0.51 0.29
N SER A 11 -25.73 -0.04 1.28
CA SER A 11 -25.13 -0.43 2.56
C SER A 11 -24.15 -1.60 2.41
N GLU A 12 -24.47 -2.58 1.56
CA GLU A 12 -23.59 -3.72 1.28
C GLU A 12 -22.33 -3.27 0.54
N LEU A 13 -22.46 -2.39 -0.46
CA LEU A 13 -21.32 -1.81 -1.17
C LEU A 13 -20.42 -0.99 -0.25
N GLN A 14 -21.00 -0.22 0.68
CA GLN A 14 -20.23 0.52 1.68
C GLN A 14 -19.49 -0.43 2.63
N ALA A 15 -20.11 -1.52 3.07
CA ALA A 15 -19.47 -2.52 3.91
C ALA A 15 -18.29 -3.20 3.19
N GLN A 16 -18.48 -3.60 1.93
CA GLN A 16 -17.41 -4.18 1.11
C GLN A 16 -16.25 -3.21 0.89
N ALA A 17 -16.55 -1.93 0.62
CA ALA A 17 -15.52 -0.90 0.42
C ALA A 17 -14.65 -0.70 1.67
N VAL A 18 -15.27 -0.69 2.87
CA VAL A 18 -14.55 -0.61 4.15
C VAL A 18 -13.70 -1.85 4.37
N GLN A 19 -14.21 -3.05 4.07
CA GLN A 19 -13.46 -4.29 4.21
C GLN A 19 -12.21 -4.31 3.32
N ILE A 20 -12.32 -3.87 2.07
CA ILE A 20 -11.17 -3.73 1.15
C ILE A 20 -10.13 -2.80 1.73
N LYS A 21 -10.54 -1.64 2.25
CA LYS A 21 -9.62 -0.68 2.86
C LYS A 21 -8.94 -1.22 4.10
N ASN A 22 -9.62 -2.06 4.88
CA ASN A 22 -9.03 -2.71 6.04
C ASN A 22 -7.91 -3.66 5.63
N MET A 23 -8.16 -4.47 4.58
CA MET A 23 -7.15 -5.36 4.01
C MET A 23 -5.95 -4.59 3.46
N GLU A 24 -6.18 -3.45 2.79
CA GLU A 24 -5.08 -2.59 2.32
C GLU A 24 -4.24 -2.02 3.48
N MET A 25 -4.91 -1.56 4.55
CA MET A 25 -4.25 -1.04 5.75
C MET A 25 -3.37 -2.11 6.41
N GLN A 26 -3.93 -3.31 6.64
CA GLN A 26 -3.20 -4.44 7.21
C GLN A 26 -2.00 -4.87 6.35
N ASN A 27 -2.12 -4.78 5.02
CA ASN A 27 -1.00 -5.09 4.14
C ASN A 27 0.15 -4.09 4.28
N VAL A 28 -0.15 -2.78 4.39
CA VAL A 28 0.89 -1.75 4.61
C VAL A 28 1.50 -1.91 6.00
N ASP A 29 0.70 -2.20 7.01
CA ASP A 29 1.15 -2.40 8.39
C ASP A 29 2.14 -3.56 8.51
N ARG A 30 1.80 -4.74 7.97
CA ARG A 30 2.69 -5.91 7.95
C ARG A 30 4.01 -5.61 7.24
N TYR A 31 3.96 -4.85 6.15
CA TYR A 31 5.15 -4.43 5.41
C TYR A 31 6.05 -3.52 6.25
N LEU A 32 5.47 -2.52 6.94
CA LEU A 32 6.22 -1.60 7.79
C LEU A 32 6.83 -2.32 9.00
N GLN A 33 6.11 -3.26 9.60
CA GLN A 33 6.64 -4.07 10.71
C GLN A 33 7.82 -4.95 10.29
N ALA A 34 7.75 -5.55 9.10
CA ALA A 34 8.85 -6.36 8.55
C ALA A 34 10.10 -5.51 8.28
N ILE A 35 9.94 -4.35 7.63
CA ILE A 35 11.07 -3.43 7.37
C ILE A 35 11.63 -2.86 8.66
N GLY A 36 10.77 -2.43 9.59
CA GLY A 36 11.20 -1.90 10.88
C GLY A 36 12.05 -2.92 11.66
N THR A 37 11.68 -4.19 11.61
CA THR A 37 12.46 -5.27 12.26
C THR A 37 13.81 -5.47 11.57
N GLN A 38 13.85 -5.46 10.24
CA GLN A 38 15.10 -5.59 9.48
C GLN A 38 16.04 -4.40 9.73
N ALA A 39 15.51 -3.19 9.75
CA ALA A 39 16.24 -1.97 10.08
C ALA A 39 16.84 -2.03 11.49
N ALA A 40 16.05 -2.47 12.48
CA ALA A 40 16.52 -2.66 13.85
C ALA A 40 17.67 -3.67 13.95
N LEU A 41 17.61 -4.77 13.18
CA LEU A 41 18.70 -5.76 13.13
C LEU A 41 19.98 -5.17 12.53
N ILE A 42 19.88 -4.44 11.42
CA ILE A 42 21.05 -3.77 10.79
C ILE A 42 21.66 -2.76 11.76
N CYS A 43 20.82 -1.98 12.45
CA CYS A 43 21.26 -1.04 13.48
C CYS A 43 22.04 -1.75 14.61
N GLY A 44 21.48 -2.84 15.16
CA GLY A 44 22.15 -3.63 16.20
C GLY A 44 23.48 -4.23 15.75
N LEU A 45 23.52 -4.80 14.54
CA LEU A 45 24.75 -5.34 13.95
C LEU A 45 25.81 -4.25 13.74
N SER A 46 25.40 -3.07 13.28
CA SER A 46 26.30 -1.93 13.06
C SER A 46 26.98 -1.45 14.34
N ILE A 47 26.23 -1.38 15.45
CA ILE A 47 26.81 -1.05 16.77
C ILE A 47 27.76 -2.16 17.23
N SER A 48 27.39 -3.42 17.04
CA SER A 48 28.24 -4.56 17.41
C SER A 48 29.57 -4.58 16.67
N THR A 49 29.56 -4.26 15.36
CA THR A 49 30.79 -4.15 14.57
C THR A 49 31.63 -2.95 15.03
N GLN A 50 31.00 -1.80 15.30
CA GLN A 50 31.73 -0.62 15.78
C GLN A 50 32.42 -0.84 17.13
N LEU A 51 31.74 -1.50 18.07
CA LEU A 51 32.33 -1.85 19.37
C LEU A 51 33.52 -2.81 19.21
N SER A 52 33.39 -3.82 18.36
CA SER A 52 34.47 -4.78 18.09
C SER A 52 35.68 -4.09 17.43
N ASP A 53 35.43 -3.24 16.44
CA ASP A 53 36.47 -2.53 15.68
C ASP A 53 37.20 -1.52 16.56
N SER A 54 36.49 -0.81 17.45
CA SER A 54 37.09 0.15 18.38
C SER A 54 38.12 -0.50 19.32
N MET A 55 37.90 -1.74 19.78
CA MET A 55 38.87 -2.43 20.63
C MET A 55 40.17 -2.77 19.88
N ILE A 56 40.08 -3.04 18.58
CA ILE A 56 41.23 -3.42 17.73
C ILE A 56 41.99 -2.18 17.26
N ALA A 57 41.29 -1.06 17.03
CA ALA A 57 41.87 0.19 16.53
C ALA A 57 42.88 0.83 17.51
N PHE A 58 42.69 0.72 18.83
CA PHE A 58 43.61 1.27 19.85
C PHE A 58 45.03 0.65 19.81
N THR A 59 45.25 -0.43 19.06
CA THR A 59 46.56 -1.10 18.96
C THR A 59 47.44 -0.59 17.79
N ASN A 60 46.86 0.00 16.74
CA ASN A 60 47.56 0.30 15.47
C ASN A 60 47.60 1.81 15.16
N ASP A 61 48.29 2.56 16.01
CA ASP A 61 47.98 3.95 16.30
C ASP A 61 48.39 5.03 15.28
N LYS A 62 48.89 4.72 14.06
CA LYS A 62 49.45 5.81 13.19
C LYS A 62 49.19 5.82 11.69
N GLU A 63 48.81 4.74 11.01
CA GLU A 63 48.91 4.78 9.53
C GLU A 63 47.65 5.23 8.76
N HIS A 64 46.41 5.15 9.31
CA HIS A 64 45.20 5.44 8.50
C HIS A 64 44.05 6.17 9.22
N TRP A 65 44.30 7.34 9.81
CA TRP A 65 43.24 8.18 10.43
C TRP A 65 42.08 8.53 9.48
N ILE A 66 42.38 8.71 8.19
CA ILE A 66 41.39 9.05 7.15
C ILE A 66 40.40 7.89 6.94
N VAL A 67 40.90 6.66 6.86
CA VAL A 67 40.07 5.47 6.61
C VAL A 67 39.18 5.20 7.83
N GLN A 68 39.70 5.39 9.05
CA GLN A 68 38.91 5.31 10.27
C GLN A 68 37.83 6.39 10.33
N ALA A 69 38.14 7.63 9.96
CA ALA A 69 37.15 8.72 9.93
C ALA A 69 36.03 8.43 8.92
N ILE A 70 36.38 7.93 7.72
CA ILE A 70 35.42 7.54 6.68
C ILE A 70 34.54 6.38 7.17
N HIS A 71 35.14 5.35 7.76
CA HIS A 71 34.41 4.21 8.32
C HIS A 71 33.41 4.66 9.40
N ASN A 72 33.86 5.49 10.35
CA ASN A 72 32.99 6.01 11.41
C ASN A 72 31.85 6.88 10.84
N GLY A 73 32.14 7.69 9.82
CA GLY A 73 31.13 8.47 9.10
C GLY A 73 30.05 7.59 8.47
N PHE A 74 30.43 6.47 7.83
CA PHE A 74 29.48 5.53 7.24
C PHE A 74 28.64 4.79 8.29
N ILE A 75 29.24 4.32 9.39
CA ILE A 75 28.48 3.66 10.47
C ILE A 75 27.49 4.63 11.11
N VAL A 76 27.92 5.83 11.48
CA VAL A 76 27.02 6.80 12.14
C VAL A 76 25.88 7.18 11.20
N SER A 77 26.17 7.40 9.91
CA SER A 77 25.13 7.69 8.91
C SER A 77 24.15 6.52 8.74
N CYS A 78 24.66 5.28 8.73
CA CYS A 78 23.82 4.08 8.73
C CYS A 78 22.91 4.02 9.96
N LEU A 79 23.45 4.22 11.16
CA LEU A 79 22.69 4.20 12.41
C LEU A 79 21.57 5.25 12.40
N CYS A 80 21.87 6.48 11.97
CA CYS A 80 20.87 7.53 11.90
C CYS A 80 19.73 7.18 10.92
N LEU A 81 20.05 6.65 9.73
CA LEU A 81 19.05 6.30 8.72
C LEU A 81 18.20 5.09 9.13
N GLU A 82 18.81 4.05 9.69
CA GLU A 82 18.09 2.86 10.16
C GLU A 82 17.23 3.17 11.38
N PHE A 83 17.74 3.98 12.33
CA PHE A 83 16.95 4.41 13.48
C PHE A 83 15.76 5.30 13.07
N TYR A 84 15.96 6.20 12.11
CA TYR A 84 14.87 6.95 11.48
C TYR A 84 13.85 6.02 10.83
N CYS A 85 14.28 4.98 10.12
CA CYS A 85 13.39 3.98 9.53
C CYS A 85 12.55 3.27 10.61
N VAL A 86 13.17 2.79 11.69
CA VAL A 86 12.49 2.08 12.81
C VAL A 86 11.44 2.95 13.49
N ILE A 87 11.78 4.20 13.80
CA ILE A 87 10.84 5.11 14.46
C ILE A 87 9.65 5.40 13.55
N ASN A 88 9.91 5.79 12.30
CA ASN A 88 8.82 6.14 11.38
C ASN A 88 7.94 4.94 11.02
N SER A 89 8.53 3.75 10.83
CA SER A 89 7.73 2.54 10.62
C SER A 89 6.81 2.25 11.79
N THR A 90 7.30 2.43 13.02
CA THR A 90 6.54 2.21 14.26
C THR A 90 5.45 3.27 14.45
N LEU A 91 5.76 4.54 14.16
CA LEU A 91 4.77 5.61 14.23
C LEU A 91 3.64 5.40 13.24
N VAL A 92 3.95 5.06 11.98
CA VAL A 92 2.94 4.83 10.95
C VAL A 92 2.10 3.58 11.24
N SER A 93 2.70 2.50 11.77
CA SER A 93 1.96 1.29 12.15
C SER A 93 0.99 1.51 13.32
N VAL A 94 1.35 2.36 14.28
CA VAL A 94 0.50 2.67 15.43
C VAL A 94 -0.55 3.74 15.10
N LEU A 95 -0.13 4.83 14.46
CA LEU A 95 -1.01 5.98 14.18
C LEU A 95 -1.99 5.68 13.04
N GLY A 96 -1.59 4.90 12.03
CA GLY A 96 -2.42 4.59 10.87
C GLY A 96 -3.79 4.00 11.23
N PRO A 97 -3.83 2.86 11.95
CA PRO A 97 -5.07 2.25 12.43
C PRO A 97 -5.83 3.13 13.43
N THR A 98 -5.10 3.84 14.30
CA THR A 98 -5.70 4.73 15.31
C THR A 98 -6.52 5.85 14.65
N TYR A 99 -5.99 6.48 13.61
CA TYR A 99 -6.72 7.50 12.86
C TYR A 99 -7.84 6.92 11.98
N ALA A 100 -7.67 5.69 11.49
CA ALA A 100 -8.72 5.02 10.73
C ALA A 100 -9.97 4.71 11.58
N LEU A 101 -9.77 4.30 12.83
CA LEU A 101 -10.86 3.92 13.75
C LEU A 101 -11.52 5.12 14.44
N ASN A 102 -10.74 6.14 14.84
CA ASN A 102 -11.26 7.29 15.59
C ASN A 102 -11.72 8.46 14.71
N GLY A 103 -11.50 8.40 13.40
CA GLY A 103 -11.84 9.49 12.49
C GLY A 103 -13.31 9.51 12.07
N PRO A 104 -13.81 10.66 11.56
CA PRO A 104 -15.16 10.79 11.02
C PRO A 104 -15.36 9.88 9.78
N LYS A 105 -16.62 9.62 9.39
CA LYS A 105 -16.93 8.74 8.23
C LYS A 105 -16.11 9.14 6.99
N GLY A 106 -15.32 8.20 6.47
CA GLY A 106 -14.40 8.41 5.34
C GLY A 106 -12.92 8.60 5.70
N SER A 107 -12.60 8.78 7.00
CA SER A 107 -11.21 8.92 7.51
C SER A 107 -10.30 7.77 7.08
N MET A 108 -10.83 6.55 7.05
CA MET A 108 -10.09 5.35 6.68
C MET A 108 -9.42 5.45 5.31
N HIS A 109 -10.06 6.10 4.32
CA HIS A 109 -9.45 6.30 3.01
C HIS A 109 -8.25 7.24 3.08
N SER A 110 -8.37 8.31 3.87
CA SER A 110 -7.30 9.28 4.08
C SER A 110 -6.12 8.66 4.82
N SER A 111 -6.39 7.88 5.89
CA SER A 111 -5.35 7.20 6.66
C SER A 111 -4.56 6.21 5.81
N VAL A 112 -5.24 5.37 5.01
CA VAL A 112 -4.55 4.42 4.11
C VAL A 112 -3.72 5.14 3.05
N LYS A 113 -4.19 6.28 2.54
CA LYS A 113 -3.41 7.09 1.59
C LYS A 113 -2.13 7.63 2.24
N ALA A 114 -2.26 8.24 3.42
CA ALA A 114 -1.10 8.75 4.18
C ALA A 114 -0.08 7.64 4.49
N MET A 115 -0.54 6.45 4.92
CA MET A 115 0.35 5.31 5.16
C MET A 115 1.10 4.87 3.89
N LYS A 116 0.47 4.92 2.71
CA LYS A 116 1.11 4.56 1.44
C LYS A 116 2.15 5.59 0.99
N GLU A 117 1.94 6.87 1.27
CA GLU A 117 2.88 7.94 0.95
C GLU A 117 4.15 7.83 1.81
N GLU A 118 3.99 7.68 3.12
CA GLU A 118 5.12 7.52 4.07
C GLU A 118 5.94 6.25 3.81
N ARG A 119 5.30 5.18 3.34
CA ARG A 119 5.97 3.91 3.02
C ARG A 119 7.18 4.08 2.09
N MET A 120 7.09 4.98 1.10
CA MET A 120 8.19 5.16 0.15
C MET A 120 9.38 5.87 0.78
N MET A 121 9.12 6.85 1.66
CA MET A 121 10.18 7.55 2.38
C MET A 121 10.93 6.61 3.32
N ILE A 122 10.20 5.76 4.04
CA ILE A 122 10.77 4.72 4.92
C ILE A 122 11.63 3.74 4.11
N LEU A 123 11.16 3.32 2.93
CA LEU A 123 11.92 2.43 2.05
C LEU A 123 13.22 3.07 1.54
N TYR A 124 13.22 4.36 1.21
CA TYR A 124 14.44 5.06 0.81
C TYR A 124 15.44 5.20 1.97
N ALA A 125 14.96 5.49 3.18
CA ALA A 125 15.81 5.55 4.37
C ALA A 125 16.47 4.19 4.66
N PHE A 126 15.68 3.10 4.64
CA PHE A 126 16.19 1.73 4.79
C PHE A 126 17.21 1.36 3.71
N GLY A 127 16.90 1.64 2.43
CA GLY A 127 17.81 1.35 1.32
C GLY A 127 19.12 2.15 1.42
N GLY A 128 19.03 3.42 1.83
CA GLY A 128 20.20 4.27 2.09
C GLY A 128 21.06 3.73 3.24
N GLY A 129 20.44 3.34 4.36
CA GLY A 129 21.09 2.72 5.51
C GLY A 129 21.84 1.44 5.12
N ALA A 130 21.19 0.54 4.41
CA ALA A 130 21.80 -0.71 3.93
C ALA A 130 23.02 -0.49 3.03
N ILE A 131 23.02 0.53 2.16
CA ILE A 131 24.20 0.86 1.33
C ILE A 131 25.33 1.41 2.19
N MET A 132 25.03 2.31 3.13
CA MET A 132 26.03 2.87 4.05
C MET A 132 26.64 1.78 4.94
N PHE A 133 25.84 0.81 5.41
CA PHE A 133 26.31 -0.38 6.10
C PHE A 133 27.31 -1.16 5.24
N GLY A 134 26.98 -1.42 3.97
CA GLY A 134 27.87 -2.08 3.03
C GLY A 134 29.20 -1.38 2.83
N CYS A 135 29.18 -0.06 2.61
CA CYS A 135 30.37 0.76 2.48
C CYS A 135 31.24 0.71 3.76
N SER A 136 30.60 0.73 4.93
CA SER A 136 31.28 0.56 6.21
C SER A 136 32.00 -0.80 6.30
N GLN A 137 31.36 -1.90 5.88
CA GLN A 137 31.97 -3.24 5.90
C GLN A 137 33.20 -3.35 5.00
N ILE A 138 33.17 -2.68 3.84
CA ILE A 138 34.35 -2.59 2.97
C ILE A 138 35.48 -1.90 3.73
N SER A 139 35.22 -0.73 4.33
CA SER A 139 36.23 0.00 5.11
C SER A 139 36.78 -0.82 6.30
N THR A 140 35.93 -1.56 7.01
CA THR A 140 36.38 -2.47 8.09
C THR A 140 37.34 -3.54 7.57
N ALA A 141 37.07 -4.12 6.40
CA ALA A 141 37.95 -5.12 5.80
C ALA A 141 39.36 -4.58 5.52
N TRP A 142 39.46 -3.32 5.09
CA TRP A 142 40.74 -2.64 4.86
C TRP A 142 41.48 -2.29 6.14
N ILE A 143 40.76 -2.08 7.24
CA ILE A 143 41.36 -1.80 8.55
C ILE A 143 41.87 -3.09 9.22
N MET A 144 41.12 -4.19 9.10
CA MET A 144 41.40 -5.41 9.87
C MET A 144 42.30 -6.43 9.15
N MET A 145 42.31 -6.49 7.82
CA MET A 145 42.95 -7.57 7.05
C MET A 145 44.16 -7.10 6.24
N ARG A 146 45.09 -8.03 5.96
CA ARG A 146 46.20 -7.80 5.02
C ARG A 146 45.66 -7.51 3.61
N SER A 147 46.31 -6.62 2.86
CA SER A 147 45.87 -6.10 1.54
C SER A 147 45.30 -7.12 0.53
N PRO A 148 45.88 -8.34 0.34
CA PRO A 148 45.29 -9.30 -0.60
C PRO A 148 43.93 -9.82 -0.13
N SER A 149 43.74 -10.09 1.16
CA SER A 149 42.47 -10.58 1.71
C SER A 149 41.39 -9.50 1.71
N ALA A 150 41.77 -8.24 2.01
CA ALA A 150 40.85 -7.09 1.98
C ALA A 150 40.27 -6.86 0.57
N SER A 151 41.10 -7.04 -0.46
CA SER A 151 40.68 -6.91 -1.87
C SER A 151 39.64 -7.96 -2.24
N VAL A 152 39.86 -9.23 -1.85
CA VAL A 152 38.90 -10.32 -2.10
C VAL A 152 37.57 -10.06 -1.40
N ASN A 153 37.60 -9.64 -0.12
CA ASN A 153 36.37 -9.33 0.62
C ASN A 153 35.59 -8.17 -0.04
N SER A 154 36.29 -7.11 -0.44
CA SER A 154 35.67 -5.96 -1.12
C SER A 154 34.98 -6.38 -2.43
N ILE A 155 35.59 -7.26 -3.22
CA ILE A 155 34.99 -7.78 -4.46
C ILE A 155 33.72 -8.58 -4.15
N ILE A 156 33.75 -9.45 -3.13
CA ILE A 156 32.58 -10.25 -2.74
C ILE A 156 31.42 -9.35 -2.32
N VAL A 157 31.68 -8.34 -1.49
CA VAL A 157 30.67 -7.37 -1.05
C VAL A 157 30.10 -6.61 -2.25
N CYS A 158 30.95 -6.11 -3.16
CA CYS A 158 30.49 -5.41 -4.37
C CYS A 158 29.62 -6.30 -5.27
N VAL A 159 29.99 -7.57 -5.47
CA VAL A 159 29.17 -8.52 -6.24
C VAL A 159 27.82 -8.75 -5.56
N ALA A 160 27.79 -8.87 -4.23
CA ALA A 160 26.54 -9.00 -3.49
C ALA A 160 25.62 -7.78 -3.69
N PHE A 161 26.15 -6.56 -3.58
CA PHE A 161 25.37 -5.33 -3.84
C PHE A 161 24.89 -5.25 -5.29
N TYR A 162 25.72 -5.63 -6.25
CA TYR A 162 25.32 -5.69 -7.66
C TYR A 162 24.16 -6.66 -7.87
N GLN A 163 24.23 -7.87 -7.29
CA GLN A 163 23.16 -8.86 -7.38
C GLN A 163 21.86 -8.38 -6.71
N ILE A 164 21.96 -7.66 -5.59
CA ILE A 164 20.80 -7.04 -4.93
C ILE A 164 20.19 -5.98 -5.86
N ALA A 165 20.99 -5.09 -6.43
CA ALA A 165 20.50 -4.05 -7.34
C ALA A 165 19.82 -4.64 -8.60
N VAL A 166 20.42 -5.68 -9.19
CA VAL A 166 19.84 -6.41 -10.32
C VAL A 166 18.53 -7.09 -9.90
N SER A 167 18.48 -7.69 -8.72
CA SER A 167 17.28 -8.32 -8.18
C SER A 167 16.15 -7.31 -7.97
N VAL A 168 16.44 -6.14 -7.42
CA VAL A 168 15.46 -5.05 -7.24
C VAL A 168 14.93 -4.56 -8.59
N ARG A 169 15.80 -4.39 -9.60
CA ARG A 169 15.38 -4.01 -10.95
C ARG A 169 14.51 -5.08 -11.59
N ARG A 170 14.91 -6.35 -11.48
CA ARG A 170 14.16 -7.51 -12.01
C ARG A 170 12.78 -7.62 -11.36
N ILE A 171 12.70 -7.47 -10.05
CA ILE A 171 11.45 -7.52 -9.29
C ILE A 171 10.57 -6.33 -9.68
N SER A 172 11.12 -5.12 -9.70
CA SER A 172 10.40 -3.91 -10.10
C SER A 172 9.88 -4.00 -11.54
N ALA A 173 10.63 -4.60 -12.47
CA ALA A 173 10.20 -4.79 -13.85
C ALA A 173 9.03 -5.79 -13.96
N LYS A 174 9.02 -6.86 -13.15
CA LYS A 174 7.90 -7.81 -13.10
C LYS A 174 6.63 -7.18 -12.52
N PHE A 175 6.77 -6.25 -11.59
CA PHE A 175 5.63 -5.54 -11.00
C PHE A 175 5.17 -4.30 -11.78
N LYS A 176 5.89 -3.91 -12.85
CA LYS A 176 5.47 -2.82 -13.75
C LYS A 176 4.33 -3.21 -14.71
N PHE A 177 3.84 -4.45 -14.66
CA PHE A 177 2.72 -4.88 -15.49
C PHE A 177 1.37 -4.63 -14.81
N HIS A 178 0.44 -4.03 -15.59
CA HIS A 178 -1.03 -4.00 -15.45
C HIS A 178 -1.76 -2.70 -15.04
N SER A 179 -1.08 -1.56 -14.82
CA SER A 179 -1.80 -0.27 -14.65
C SER A 179 -2.42 0.25 -15.96
N THR A 180 -1.88 -0.13 -17.12
CA THR A 180 -2.38 0.33 -18.43
C THR A 180 -3.63 -0.46 -18.89
N GLU A 181 -3.72 -1.76 -18.59
CA GLU A 181 -4.91 -2.55 -18.98
C GLU A 181 -6.11 -2.36 -18.05
N MET A 182 -5.90 -1.95 -16.79
CA MET A 182 -7.00 -1.57 -15.89
C MET A 182 -7.58 -0.18 -16.18
N SER A 183 -6.82 0.74 -16.80
CA SER A 183 -7.38 2.03 -17.22
C SER A 183 -8.25 1.90 -18.48
N VAL A 184 -7.90 1.01 -19.42
CA VAL A 184 -8.69 0.84 -20.66
C VAL A 184 -9.98 0.04 -20.40
N LYS A 185 -9.95 -0.96 -19.52
CA LYS A 185 -11.19 -1.64 -19.09
C LYS A 185 -11.99 -0.88 -18.02
N GLY A 186 -11.38 0.02 -17.25
CA GLY A 186 -12.08 0.87 -16.29
C GLY A 186 -12.91 1.96 -16.97
N THR A 187 -12.41 2.56 -18.06
CA THR A 187 -13.15 3.61 -18.76
C THR A 187 -14.17 3.06 -19.76
N GLU A 188 -13.94 1.89 -20.38
CA GLU A 188 -14.92 1.30 -21.30
C GLU A 188 -15.93 0.39 -20.58
N THR A 189 -15.54 -0.41 -19.59
CA THR A 189 -16.51 -1.32 -18.93
C THR A 189 -17.39 -0.59 -17.91
N GLN A 190 -16.91 0.50 -17.28
CA GLN A 190 -17.72 1.27 -16.35
C GLN A 190 -18.68 2.24 -17.07
N LYS A 191 -18.31 2.73 -18.26
CA LYS A 191 -19.22 3.52 -19.11
C LYS A 191 -20.23 2.63 -19.83
N VAL A 192 -19.86 1.42 -20.26
CA VAL A 192 -20.80 0.46 -20.89
C VAL A 192 -21.71 -0.24 -19.88
N LYS A 193 -21.24 -0.63 -18.68
CA LYS A 193 -22.13 -1.16 -17.64
C LYS A 193 -23.01 -0.07 -17.03
N GLY A 194 -22.47 1.11 -16.71
CA GLY A 194 -23.28 2.23 -16.21
C GLY A 194 -24.38 2.66 -17.19
N SER A 195 -24.08 2.72 -18.49
CA SER A 195 -25.06 3.06 -19.52
C SER A 195 -26.03 1.93 -19.85
N SER A 196 -25.59 0.66 -19.89
CA SER A 196 -26.49 -0.50 -20.09
C SER A 196 -27.43 -0.73 -18.91
N TYR A 197 -27.02 -0.51 -17.67
CA TYR A 197 -27.93 -0.63 -16.51
C TYR A 197 -28.96 0.51 -16.46
N VAL A 198 -28.58 1.73 -16.84
CA VAL A 198 -29.52 2.86 -16.94
C VAL A 198 -30.48 2.68 -18.13
N GLN A 199 -30.01 2.16 -19.26
CA GLN A 199 -30.88 1.83 -20.41
C GLN A 199 -31.80 0.64 -20.13
N ALA A 200 -31.32 -0.42 -19.47
CA ALA A 200 -32.18 -1.55 -19.09
C ALA A 200 -33.22 -1.19 -18.02
N MET A 201 -32.91 -0.25 -17.11
CA MET A 201 -33.88 0.31 -16.16
C MET A 201 -34.92 1.20 -16.85
N ASN A 202 -34.50 2.09 -17.77
CA ASN A 202 -35.44 2.91 -18.54
C ASN A 202 -36.32 2.09 -19.47
N GLN A 203 -35.79 1.02 -20.08
CA GLN A 203 -36.56 0.13 -20.95
C GLN A 203 -37.57 -0.70 -20.14
N LYS A 204 -37.23 -1.17 -18.94
CA LYS A 204 -38.19 -1.83 -18.04
C LYS A 204 -39.24 -0.89 -17.44
N GLN A 205 -38.91 0.39 -17.22
CA GLN A 205 -39.89 1.40 -16.79
C GLN A 205 -40.83 1.82 -17.92
N SER A 206 -40.35 1.88 -19.16
CA SER A 206 -41.20 2.15 -20.33
C SER A 206 -42.20 1.02 -20.59
N VAL A 207 -41.80 -0.24 -20.44
CA VAL A 207 -42.72 -1.39 -20.65
C VAL A 207 -43.78 -1.45 -19.54
N ARG A 208 -43.41 -1.24 -18.27
CA ARG A 208 -44.39 -1.22 -17.15
C ARG A 208 -45.34 -0.02 -17.17
N GLY A 209 -44.97 1.08 -17.82
CA GLY A 209 -45.85 2.22 -18.00
C GLY A 209 -46.97 1.96 -19.00
N VAL A 210 -46.73 1.09 -19.99
CA VAL A 210 -47.75 0.72 -20.99
C VAL A 210 -48.71 -0.31 -20.40
N ASP A 211 -48.22 -1.30 -19.65
CA ASP A 211 -49.06 -2.34 -19.04
C ASP A 211 -50.08 -1.76 -18.03
N ASN A 212 -49.66 -0.75 -17.25
CA ASN A 212 -50.54 -0.08 -16.27
C ASN A 212 -51.65 0.76 -16.91
N ILE A 213 -51.45 1.28 -18.13
CA ILE A 213 -52.49 2.05 -18.84
C ILE A 213 -53.55 1.10 -19.39
N SER A 214 -53.17 -0.08 -19.88
CA SER A 214 -54.12 -1.12 -20.31
C SER A 214 -54.99 -1.62 -19.15
N ASP A 215 -54.42 -1.86 -17.97
CA ASP A 215 -55.20 -2.34 -16.82
C ASP A 215 -56.15 -1.27 -16.25
N GLN A 216 -55.77 0.01 -16.34
CA GLN A 216 -56.61 1.12 -15.89
C GLN A 216 -57.81 1.36 -16.85
N ILE A 217 -57.62 1.17 -18.15
CA ILE A 217 -58.71 1.27 -19.15
C ILE A 217 -59.70 0.10 -19.02
N VAL A 218 -59.22 -1.11 -18.69
CA VAL A 218 -60.10 -2.28 -18.47
C VAL A 218 -60.87 -2.16 -17.14
N GLY A 219 -60.27 -1.55 -16.12
CA GLY A 219 -60.93 -1.27 -14.83
C GLY A 219 -62.10 -0.29 -14.96
N ASP A 220 -61.91 0.82 -15.67
CA ASP A 220 -62.94 1.87 -15.81
C ASP A 220 -64.13 1.41 -16.67
N ALA A 221 -63.89 0.54 -17.67
CA ALA A 221 -64.96 -0.06 -18.47
C ALA A 221 -65.87 -0.99 -17.63
N HIS A 222 -65.32 -1.65 -16.60
CA HIS A 222 -66.07 -2.58 -15.77
C HIS A 222 -66.94 -1.85 -14.70
N ILE A 223 -66.52 -0.65 -14.28
CA ILE A 223 -67.29 0.18 -13.33
C ILE A 223 -68.49 0.85 -14.02
N LEU A 224 -68.34 1.30 -15.27
CA LEU A 224 -69.44 1.83 -16.07
C LEU A 224 -70.51 0.77 -16.41
N ALA A 225 -70.12 -0.49 -16.61
CA ALA A 225 -71.07 -1.58 -16.83
C ALA A 225 -71.89 -1.95 -15.57
N MET A 226 -71.33 -1.78 -14.37
CA MET A 226 -72.04 -2.06 -13.12
C MET A 226 -72.96 -0.92 -12.66
N SER A 227 -72.68 0.33 -13.03
CA SER A 227 -73.57 1.47 -12.76
C SER A 227 -74.90 1.37 -13.51
N ASN A 228 -74.90 0.87 -14.75
CA ASN A 228 -76.10 0.76 -15.58
C ASN A 228 -77.06 -0.39 -15.21
N MET A 229 -76.66 -1.31 -14.33
CA MET A 229 -77.55 -2.39 -13.85
C MET A 229 -78.36 -2.02 -12.61
N ASN A 230 -78.06 -0.88 -11.96
CA ASN A 230 -78.71 -0.51 -10.70
C ASN A 230 -79.86 0.52 -10.86
N GLU A 231 -80.09 1.05 -12.06
CA GLU A 231 -81.22 1.97 -12.35
C GLU A 231 -82.48 1.25 -12.89
N GLY A 232 -82.48 -0.09 -12.99
CA GLY A 232 -83.57 -0.86 -13.61
C GLY A 232 -84.55 -1.57 -12.65
N ARG A 233 -84.53 -1.29 -11.34
CA ARG A 233 -85.48 -1.86 -10.38
C ARG A 233 -86.27 -0.75 -9.68
N VAL A 234 -87.30 -0.27 -10.38
CA VAL A 234 -88.49 0.37 -9.82
C VAL A 234 -89.67 -0.55 -10.09
#